data_AF-A0A3D1LDR7-F1
#
_entry.id   AF-A0A3D1LDR7-F1
#
_cell.length_a   1.000
_cell.length_b   1.000
_cell.length_c   1.000
_cell.angle_alpha   90.00
_cell.angle_beta   90.00
_cell.angle_gamma   90.00
#
_symmetry.space_group_name_H-M   'P 1'
#
loop_
_entity.id
_entity.type
_entity.pdbx_description
1 polymer ?
#
loop_
_entity_poly.entity_id
_entity_poly.type
_entity_poly.pdbx_seq_one_letter_code
_entity_poly.pdbx_strand_id
1 'polypeptide(L)'
;VAKSTVSLPDYDGDKRLVRNSETALGDLAADAFRIMMDADIGIMNGGGLRAPIKEGDITLNDILTVFPWANLPCKMEVTGQTILDMLEMGSMKYPSESGGFLSVSGLKYTIISSIPSSVELSDKGEFVKVAGARRVQNVQVLNKKTGVYEPINAKKTYTLGGIDYTITYCGDGFTMFKDSKVLKAGDATMTDAQTVLSYIETKLGGTIGDTYAKPAGRISFVKYIDILPGAWYEKAVNYVSDNGLMNGVGAGFDPNGSLTRAMLVTILYRQAGSPAVTTKVSDKFSDCVEDSWYAPAVVWAAENNIVGGYADGTFAPNKAITRQEMAKVLYGYDKATDKAKDAAATELTYTDLTSIADWALEGVKYCTAEKYLSGANGAFNPAGTATRAMVAQVFMNMAG
;
A
#
# COMPACT_ATOMS: atom_id res chain seq x y z
N VAL A 1 -5.84 36.09 -8.79
CA VAL A 1 -6.51 36.16 -7.47
C VAL A 1 -5.65 35.52 -6.39
N ALA A 2 -4.92 34.45 -6.70
CA ALA A 2 -3.87 33.89 -5.85
C ALA A 2 -2.67 33.43 -6.71
N LYS A 3 -1.68 32.78 -6.10
CA LYS A 3 -0.52 32.17 -6.79
C LYS A 3 -0.28 30.75 -6.28
N SER A 4 0.29 29.88 -7.12
CA SER A 4 0.90 28.62 -6.70
C SER A 4 2.38 28.58 -7.08
N THR A 5 3.26 28.15 -6.18
CA THR A 5 4.67 27.86 -6.49
C THR A 5 4.92 26.38 -6.79
N VAL A 6 3.86 25.57 -6.78
CA VAL A 6 3.89 24.13 -7.00
C VAL A 6 2.71 23.72 -7.90
N SER A 7 2.84 22.58 -8.58
CA SER A 7 1.71 21.99 -9.32
C SER A 7 0.96 21.02 -8.42
N LEU A 8 -0.38 21.09 -8.42
CA LEU A 8 -1.27 20.17 -7.71
C LEU A 8 -2.03 19.34 -8.76
N PRO A 9 -1.44 18.23 -9.23
CA PRO A 9 -2.02 17.42 -10.31
C PRO A 9 -3.24 16.62 -9.82
N ASP A 10 -4.19 16.41 -10.73
CA ASP A 10 -5.30 15.47 -10.60
C ASP A 10 -5.10 14.19 -11.44
N TYR A 11 -4.07 14.17 -12.29
CA TYR A 11 -3.63 13.06 -13.15
C TYR A 11 -2.10 12.87 -13.13
N ASP A 12 -1.67 11.63 -13.35
CA ASP A 12 -0.29 11.25 -13.70
C ASP A 12 -0.33 10.42 -14.99
N GLY A 13 0.02 11.05 -16.12
CA GLY A 13 -0.28 10.51 -17.46
C GLY A 13 -1.79 10.29 -17.63
N ASP A 14 -2.18 9.07 -18.00
CA ASP A 14 -3.60 8.69 -18.16
C ASP A 14 -4.28 8.28 -16.84
N LYS A 15 -3.54 8.22 -15.74
CA LYS A 15 -4.03 7.76 -14.44
C LYS A 15 -4.58 8.93 -13.64
N ARG A 16 -5.88 8.93 -13.38
CA ARG A 16 -6.50 9.89 -12.44
C ARG A 16 -6.07 9.57 -11.01
N LEU A 17 -5.67 10.60 -10.26
CA LEU A 17 -5.13 10.47 -8.90
C LEU A 17 -6.19 10.66 -7.81
N VAL A 18 -7.07 11.65 -7.96
CA VAL A 18 -8.02 12.09 -6.91
C VAL A 18 -9.11 11.08 -6.53
N ARG A 19 -9.16 9.90 -7.16
CA ARG A 19 -10.25 8.91 -7.01
C ARG A 19 -9.84 7.58 -6.39
N ASN A 20 -8.57 7.40 -6.05
CA ASN A 20 -8.08 6.21 -5.36
C ASN A 20 -6.80 6.46 -4.54
N SER A 21 -6.29 7.68 -4.48
CA SER A 21 -5.11 8.03 -3.69
C SER A 21 -5.25 9.41 -3.04
N GLU A 22 -4.49 9.64 -1.96
CA GLU A 22 -4.28 10.99 -1.42
C GLU A 22 -3.54 11.85 -2.46
N THR A 23 -3.94 13.11 -2.60
CA THR A 23 -3.28 14.08 -3.47
C THR A 23 -3.13 15.41 -2.76
N ALA A 24 -2.10 16.19 -3.12
CA ALA A 24 -1.94 17.54 -2.59
C ALA A 24 -3.14 18.44 -2.92
N LEU A 25 -3.79 18.24 -4.07
CA LEU A 25 -5.04 18.91 -4.45
C LEU A 25 -6.18 18.57 -3.50
N GLY A 26 -6.34 17.29 -3.18
CA GLY A 26 -7.32 16.81 -2.21
C GLY A 26 -7.06 17.33 -0.81
N ASP A 27 -5.79 17.35 -0.39
CA ASP A 27 -5.38 17.87 0.92
C ASP A 27 -5.67 19.36 1.07
N LEU A 28 -5.40 20.16 0.03
CA LEU A 28 -5.73 21.57 -0.01
C LEU A 28 -7.23 21.80 0.19
N ALA A 29 -8.06 21.05 -0.54
CA ALA A 29 -9.51 21.16 -0.44
C ALA A 29 -10.01 20.75 0.95
N ALA A 30 -9.57 19.59 1.46
CA ALA A 30 -9.97 19.10 2.78
C ALA A 30 -9.49 20.04 3.91
N ASP A 31 -8.30 20.63 3.79
CA ASP A 31 -7.79 21.63 4.73
C ASP A 31 -8.65 22.89 4.73
N ALA A 32 -9.02 23.39 3.55
CA ALA A 32 -9.90 24.54 3.42
C ALA A 32 -11.22 24.31 4.16
N PHE A 33 -11.89 23.16 3.95
CA PHE A 33 -13.14 22.87 4.65
C PHE A 33 -12.93 22.69 6.16
N ARG A 34 -11.87 22.02 6.60
CA ARG A 34 -11.59 21.86 8.03
C ARG A 34 -11.38 23.22 8.71
N ILE A 35 -10.53 24.06 8.12
CA ILE A 35 -10.06 25.30 8.74
C ILE A 35 -11.12 26.39 8.63
N MET A 36 -11.73 26.56 7.46
CA MET A 36 -12.71 27.63 7.24
C MET A 36 -14.03 27.36 7.95
N MET A 37 -14.42 26.09 8.17
CA MET A 37 -15.60 25.74 8.97
C MET A 37 -15.29 25.54 10.46
N ASP A 38 -14.04 25.74 10.89
CA ASP A 38 -13.59 25.46 12.26
C ASP A 38 -14.00 24.05 12.74
N ALA A 39 -13.81 23.05 11.88
CA ALA A 39 -14.13 21.66 12.17
C ALA A 39 -12.93 20.91 12.77
N ASP A 40 -13.20 19.78 13.42
CA ASP A 40 -12.16 18.82 13.83
C ASP A 40 -11.58 18.10 12.61
N ILE A 41 -12.46 17.78 11.65
CA ILE A 41 -12.17 17.02 10.45
C ILE A 41 -12.73 17.76 9.23
N GLY A 42 -11.98 17.77 8.13
CA GLY A 42 -12.47 18.24 6.82
C GLY A 42 -12.36 17.14 5.78
N ILE A 43 -13.31 17.09 4.85
CA ILE A 43 -13.29 16.11 3.75
C ILE A 43 -13.60 16.77 2.40
N MET A 44 -13.12 16.14 1.33
CA MET A 44 -13.50 16.42 -0.05
C MET A 44 -13.57 15.10 -0.83
N ASN A 45 -14.68 14.86 -1.54
CA ASN A 45 -14.80 13.68 -2.39
C ASN A 45 -14.07 13.89 -3.73
N GLY A 46 -13.40 12.85 -4.22
CA GLY A 46 -12.65 12.87 -5.49
C GLY A 46 -13.50 13.17 -6.72
N GLY A 47 -14.82 12.98 -6.62
CA GLY A 47 -15.80 13.32 -7.65
C GLY A 47 -15.93 14.82 -7.89
N GLY A 48 -15.78 15.63 -6.82
CA GLY A 48 -15.92 17.08 -6.87
C GLY A 48 -14.65 17.82 -7.33
N LEU A 49 -13.49 17.15 -7.41
CA LEU A 49 -12.25 17.70 -7.95
C LEU A 49 -12.15 17.37 -9.44
N ARG A 50 -12.10 18.40 -10.30
CA ARG A 50 -12.31 18.24 -11.75
C ARG A 50 -11.15 18.68 -12.64
N ALA A 51 -10.17 19.36 -12.08
CA ALA A 51 -9.00 19.86 -12.81
C ALA A 51 -7.82 20.05 -11.84
N PRO A 52 -6.58 20.15 -12.33
CA PRO A 52 -5.42 20.45 -11.51
C PRO A 52 -5.32 21.95 -11.20
N ILE A 53 -4.53 22.31 -10.18
CA ILE A 53 -4.04 23.68 -10.01
C ILE A 53 -2.59 23.71 -10.53
N LYS A 54 -2.36 24.51 -11.58
CA LYS A 54 -1.03 24.66 -12.18
C LYS A 54 -0.17 25.61 -11.35
N GLU A 55 1.14 25.45 -11.46
CA GLU A 55 2.11 26.44 -10.98
C GLU A 55 1.90 27.78 -11.73
N GLY A 56 2.03 28.89 -11.01
CA GLY A 56 1.87 30.23 -11.55
C GLY A 56 0.69 30.98 -10.93
N ASP A 57 0.21 32.01 -11.64
CA ASP A 57 -0.92 32.81 -11.19
C ASP A 57 -2.21 31.98 -11.26
N ILE A 58 -3.01 32.06 -10.20
CA ILE A 58 -4.31 31.41 -10.09
C ILE A 58 -5.38 32.45 -10.39
N THR A 59 -6.18 32.22 -11.44
CA THR A 59 -7.37 33.01 -11.75
C THR A 59 -8.60 32.44 -11.04
N LEU A 60 -9.68 33.23 -10.96
CA LEU A 60 -10.96 32.73 -10.45
C LEU A 60 -11.48 31.59 -11.35
N ASN A 61 -11.27 31.68 -12.66
CA ASN A 61 -11.68 30.65 -13.61
C ASN A 61 -10.95 29.32 -13.36
N ASP A 62 -9.67 29.36 -12.98
CA ASP A 62 -8.94 28.14 -12.63
C ASP A 62 -9.59 27.44 -11.44
N ILE A 63 -9.90 28.17 -10.37
CA ILE A 63 -10.57 27.61 -9.19
C ILE A 63 -11.97 27.09 -9.53
N LEU A 64 -12.75 27.81 -10.35
CA LEU A 64 -14.06 27.34 -10.81
C LEU A 64 -13.97 26.11 -11.70
N THR A 65 -12.87 25.93 -12.44
CA THR A 65 -12.64 24.73 -13.24
C THR A 65 -12.33 23.52 -12.36
N VAL A 66 -11.62 23.72 -11.24
CA VAL A 66 -11.35 22.69 -10.23
C VAL A 66 -12.63 22.28 -9.50
N PHE A 67 -13.47 23.26 -9.13
CA PHE A 67 -14.71 23.11 -8.34
C PHE A 67 -15.94 23.64 -9.11
N PRO A 68 -16.43 22.93 -10.16
CA PRO A 68 -17.40 23.50 -11.10
C PRO A 68 -18.87 23.38 -10.66
N TRP A 69 -19.14 22.71 -9.55
CA TRP A 69 -20.50 22.32 -9.16
C TRP A 69 -21.20 23.34 -8.27
N ALA A 70 -20.47 24.37 -7.80
CA ALA A 70 -20.97 25.38 -6.86
C ALA A 70 -21.58 24.74 -5.60
N ASN A 71 -20.97 23.65 -5.10
CA ASN A 71 -21.43 23.04 -3.85
C ASN A 71 -21.24 24.01 -2.70
N LEU A 72 -22.00 23.82 -1.63
CA LEU A 72 -22.00 24.74 -0.50
C LEU A 72 -21.23 24.14 0.69
N PRO A 73 -20.33 24.90 1.34
CA PRO A 73 -19.61 24.43 2.51
C PRO A 73 -20.59 24.21 3.68
N CYS A 74 -20.54 23.03 4.27
CA CYS A 74 -21.38 22.60 5.37
C CYS A 74 -20.54 22.11 6.56
N LYS A 75 -21.16 22.11 7.74
CA LYS A 75 -20.60 21.55 8.98
C LYS A 75 -21.67 20.77 9.74
N MET A 76 -21.30 19.61 10.29
CA MET A 76 -22.17 18.80 11.14
C MET A 76 -21.45 18.16 12.33
N GLU A 77 -22.21 17.70 13.32
CA GLU A 77 -21.75 16.80 14.38
C GLU A 77 -21.91 15.35 13.92
N VAL A 78 -20.82 14.57 14.02
CA VAL A 78 -20.79 13.14 13.70
C VAL A 78 -20.14 12.37 14.83
N THR A 79 -20.53 11.11 15.01
CA THR A 79 -19.85 10.22 15.95
C THR A 79 -18.56 9.67 15.33
N GLY A 80 -17.62 9.22 16.17
CA GLY A 80 -16.46 8.46 15.70
C GLY A 80 -16.86 7.23 14.88
N GLN A 81 -17.97 6.57 15.22
CA GLN A 81 -18.51 5.45 14.45
C GLN A 81 -18.94 5.89 13.04
N THR A 82 -19.64 7.01 12.91
CA THR A 82 -20.02 7.61 11.62
C THR A 82 -18.78 7.90 10.76
N ILE A 83 -17.69 8.39 11.36
CA ILE A 83 -16.42 8.63 10.65
C ILE A 83 -15.78 7.31 10.18
N LEU A 84 -15.80 6.27 11.02
CA LEU A 84 -15.30 4.95 10.62
C LEU A 84 -16.08 4.38 9.43
N ASP A 85 -17.41 4.55 9.41
CA ASP A 85 -18.29 4.11 8.32
C ASP A 85 -18.09 4.94 7.05
N MET A 86 -17.94 6.26 7.19
CA MET A 86 -17.57 7.17 6.10
C MET A 86 -16.26 6.73 5.43
N LEU A 87 -15.20 6.49 6.19
CA LEU A 87 -13.91 6.11 5.60
C LEU A 87 -13.97 4.76 4.90
N GLU A 88 -14.70 3.78 5.46
CA GLU A 88 -14.89 2.47 4.85
C GLU A 88 -15.67 2.58 3.53
N MET A 89 -16.77 3.34 3.52
CA MET A 89 -17.57 3.63 2.32
C MET A 89 -16.72 4.32 1.23
N GLY A 90 -15.99 5.38 1.58
CA GLY A 90 -15.15 6.11 0.63
C GLY A 90 -14.04 5.23 0.03
N SER A 91 -13.59 4.21 0.76
CA SER A 91 -12.51 3.30 0.35
C SER A 91 -13.01 2.00 -0.29
N MET A 92 -14.32 1.82 -0.45
CA MET A 92 -14.92 0.53 -0.80
C MET A 92 -14.48 -0.01 -2.18
N LYS A 93 -14.19 0.88 -3.13
CA LYS A 93 -13.75 0.51 -4.48
C LYS A 93 -12.23 0.41 -4.64
N TYR A 94 -11.46 0.85 -3.64
CA TYR A 94 -9.99 0.83 -3.72
C TYR A 94 -9.49 -0.59 -4.05
N PRO A 95 -8.54 -0.76 -5.00
CA PRO A 95 -7.75 0.27 -5.69
C PRO A 95 -8.39 0.90 -6.93
N SER A 96 -9.58 0.46 -7.34
CA SER A 96 -10.32 1.07 -8.45
C SER A 96 -10.81 2.48 -8.11
N GLU A 97 -11.02 3.30 -9.13
CA GLU A 97 -11.51 4.68 -8.96
C GLU A 97 -12.90 4.73 -8.31
N SER A 98 -13.07 5.68 -7.39
CA SER A 98 -14.35 6.08 -6.82
C SER A 98 -14.47 7.60 -6.80
N GLY A 99 -15.61 8.13 -7.25
CA GLY A 99 -15.96 9.54 -6.99
C GLY A 99 -16.10 9.84 -5.50
N GLY A 100 -16.53 8.84 -4.72
CA GLY A 100 -16.64 8.94 -3.26
C GLY A 100 -15.32 8.73 -2.51
N PHE A 101 -14.17 8.53 -3.16
CA PHE A 101 -12.90 8.46 -2.44
C PHE A 101 -12.63 9.79 -1.75
N LEU A 102 -12.36 9.77 -0.44
CA LEU A 102 -12.27 10.98 0.36
C LEU A 102 -10.82 11.42 0.54
N SER A 103 -10.54 12.66 0.17
CA SER A 103 -9.42 13.41 0.71
C SER A 103 -9.80 13.92 2.10
N VAL A 104 -8.86 13.91 3.04
CA VAL A 104 -9.14 14.19 4.46
C VAL A 104 -8.18 15.21 5.05
N SER A 105 -8.65 15.94 6.06
CA SER A 105 -7.85 16.81 6.91
C SER A 105 -8.23 16.59 8.36
N GLY A 106 -7.26 16.64 9.27
CA GLY A 106 -7.48 16.31 10.69
C GLY A 106 -7.67 14.81 10.95
N LEU A 107 -7.44 13.96 9.94
CA LEU A 107 -7.44 12.50 10.04
C LEU A 107 -6.13 11.90 9.53
N LYS A 108 -5.76 10.76 10.10
CA LYS A 108 -4.81 9.80 9.53
C LYS A 108 -5.42 8.41 9.54
N TYR A 109 -5.20 7.62 8.50
CA TYR A 109 -5.64 6.22 8.47
C TYR A 109 -4.86 5.38 7.46
N THR A 110 -5.06 4.07 7.52
CA THR A 110 -4.46 3.09 6.60
C THR A 110 -5.57 2.31 5.88
N ILE A 111 -5.44 2.13 4.57
CA ILE A 111 -6.27 1.24 3.75
C ILE A 111 -5.50 -0.06 3.50
N ILE A 112 -6.09 -1.20 3.84
CA ILE A 112 -5.49 -2.53 3.67
C ILE A 112 -6.18 -3.25 2.50
N SER A 113 -5.47 -3.41 1.37
CA SER A 113 -6.10 -3.83 0.11
C SER A 113 -6.45 -5.32 0.03
N SER A 114 -5.77 -6.18 0.79
CA SER A 114 -6.09 -7.62 0.88
C SER A 114 -7.39 -7.92 1.62
N ILE A 115 -7.92 -6.97 2.41
CA ILE A 115 -9.22 -7.09 3.05
C ILE A 115 -10.27 -6.60 2.04
N PRO A 116 -11.15 -7.47 1.49
CA PRO A 116 -12.23 -7.04 0.60
C PRO A 116 -13.14 -6.05 1.31
N SER A 117 -13.77 -5.14 0.56
CA SER A 117 -14.81 -4.28 1.13
C SER A 117 -15.93 -5.14 1.71
N SER A 118 -16.29 -4.86 2.96
CA SER A 118 -17.44 -5.48 3.63
C SER A 118 -18.61 -4.51 3.77
N VAL A 119 -18.59 -3.39 3.03
CA VAL A 119 -19.71 -2.45 2.95
C VAL A 119 -20.86 -3.11 2.20
N GLU A 120 -22.02 -3.18 2.86
CA GLU A 120 -23.29 -3.52 2.22
C GLU A 120 -23.98 -2.23 1.77
N LEU A 121 -24.49 -2.26 0.53
CA LEU A 121 -25.25 -1.16 -0.07
C LEU A 121 -26.71 -1.57 -0.27
N SER A 122 -27.60 -0.58 -0.28
CA SER A 122 -28.95 -0.73 -0.80
C SER A 122 -28.92 -0.88 -2.32
N ASP A 123 -30.05 -1.26 -2.93
CA ASP A 123 -30.22 -1.32 -4.39
C ASP A 123 -29.97 0.04 -5.08
N LYS A 124 -29.97 1.14 -4.33
CA LYS A 124 -29.69 2.51 -4.81
C LYS A 124 -28.22 2.91 -4.64
N GLY A 125 -27.38 2.03 -4.13
CA GLY A 125 -25.97 2.32 -3.84
C GLY A 125 -25.76 3.11 -2.54
N GLU A 126 -26.73 3.13 -1.63
CA GLU A 126 -26.64 3.83 -0.35
C GLU A 126 -26.01 2.93 0.71
N PHE A 127 -25.19 3.49 1.61
CA PHE A 127 -24.61 2.76 2.73
C PHE A 127 -25.69 2.17 3.64
N VAL A 128 -25.56 0.87 3.93
CA VAL A 128 -26.39 0.15 4.93
C VAL A 128 -25.58 -0.11 6.19
N LYS A 129 -24.46 -0.82 6.07
CA LYS A 129 -23.56 -1.16 7.18
C LYS A 129 -22.21 -1.67 6.67
N VAL A 130 -21.27 -1.82 7.59
CA VAL A 130 -20.07 -2.65 7.42
C VAL A 130 -20.34 -4.01 8.03
N ALA A 131 -20.40 -5.06 7.21
CA ALA A 131 -20.84 -6.39 7.62
C ALA A 131 -19.72 -7.33 8.07
N GLY A 132 -18.45 -6.93 7.88
CA GLY A 132 -17.29 -7.76 8.17
C GLY A 132 -16.08 -6.96 8.64
N ALA A 133 -14.90 -7.49 8.38
CA ALA A 133 -13.65 -6.80 8.69
C ALA A 133 -13.57 -5.47 7.93
N ARG A 134 -13.08 -4.43 8.62
CA ARG A 134 -12.78 -3.14 8.00
C ARG A 134 -11.44 -3.19 7.30
N ARG A 135 -11.39 -2.70 6.06
CA ARG A 135 -10.13 -2.42 5.37
C ARG A 135 -9.50 -1.11 5.81
N VAL A 136 -10.30 -0.17 6.30
CA VAL A 136 -9.78 1.05 6.91
C VAL A 136 -9.43 0.80 8.38
N GLN A 137 -8.15 0.98 8.71
CA GLN A 137 -7.61 0.76 10.05
C GLN A 137 -6.70 1.91 10.48
N ASN A 138 -6.22 1.86 11.73
CA ASN A 138 -5.33 2.86 12.32
C ASN A 138 -5.86 4.30 12.20
N VAL A 139 -7.18 4.47 12.36
CA VAL A 139 -7.82 5.78 12.23
C VAL A 139 -7.47 6.64 13.43
N GLN A 140 -6.87 7.79 13.19
CA GLN A 140 -6.48 8.78 14.18
C GLN A 140 -7.09 10.14 13.83
N VAL A 141 -7.49 10.91 14.84
CA VAL A 141 -8.03 12.26 14.70
C VAL A 141 -7.05 13.25 15.33
N LEU A 142 -6.81 14.37 14.66
CA LEU A 142 -5.98 15.44 15.19
C LEU A 142 -6.67 16.13 16.37
N ASN A 143 -6.05 16.09 17.54
CA ASN A 143 -6.48 16.89 18.68
C ASN A 143 -6.00 18.34 18.48
N LYS A 144 -6.93 19.25 18.17
CA LYS A 144 -6.64 20.67 17.92
C LYS A 144 -5.93 21.38 19.08
N LYS A 145 -6.08 20.91 20.32
CA LYS A 145 -5.47 21.52 21.50
C LYS A 145 -4.01 21.11 21.68
N THR A 146 -3.70 19.84 21.42
CA THR A 146 -2.36 19.28 21.65
C THR A 146 -1.52 19.23 20.38
N GLY A 147 -2.15 19.30 19.19
CA GLY A 147 -1.49 19.11 17.90
C GLY A 147 -1.12 17.66 17.61
N VAL A 148 -1.59 16.70 18.42
CA VAL A 148 -1.25 15.28 18.33
C VAL A 148 -2.40 14.49 17.69
N TYR A 149 -2.05 13.53 16.84
CA TYR A 149 -3.01 12.55 16.32
C TYR A 149 -3.28 11.46 17.36
N GLU A 150 -4.53 11.31 17.75
CA GLU A 150 -4.99 10.33 18.76
C GLU A 150 -5.89 9.28 18.09
N PRO A 151 -5.88 8.00 18.53
CA PRO A 151 -6.81 7.01 18.02
C PRO A 151 -8.26 7.48 18.11
N ILE A 152 -9.05 7.22 17.06
CA ILE A 152 -10.45 7.62 17.03
C ILE A 152 -11.24 6.92 18.14
N ASN A 153 -12.12 7.67 18.80
CA ASN A 153 -13.07 7.11 19.76
C ASN A 153 -14.45 7.02 19.11
N ALA A 154 -14.92 5.80 18.85
CA ALA A 154 -16.19 5.55 18.16
C ALA A 154 -17.41 6.22 18.82
N LYS A 155 -17.37 6.44 20.13
CA LYS A 155 -18.47 7.04 20.92
C LYS A 155 -18.34 8.56 21.09
N LYS A 156 -17.18 9.15 20.74
CA LYS A 156 -16.96 10.59 20.84
C LYS A 156 -17.62 11.29 19.65
N THR A 157 -18.18 12.48 19.90
CA THR A 157 -18.66 13.38 18.85
C THR A 157 -17.53 14.26 18.35
N TYR A 158 -17.49 14.45 17.04
CA TYR A 158 -16.56 15.31 16.32
C TYR A 158 -17.34 16.24 15.40
N THR A 159 -16.72 17.36 15.02
CA THR A 159 -17.25 18.23 13.98
C THR A 159 -16.61 17.90 12.63
N LEU A 160 -17.46 17.73 11.61
CA LEU A 160 -17.06 17.41 10.24
C LEU A 160 -17.45 18.55 9.31
N GLY A 161 -16.47 19.09 8.58
CA GLY A 161 -16.64 20.05 7.50
C GLY A 161 -16.49 19.39 6.13
N GLY A 162 -17.28 19.84 5.16
CA GLY A 162 -17.25 19.34 3.80
C GLY A 162 -18.25 20.09 2.92
N ILE A 163 -18.62 19.49 1.79
CA ILE A 163 -19.62 20.05 0.88
C ILE A 163 -21.00 19.44 1.13
N ASP A 164 -22.06 20.22 0.90
CA ASP A 164 -23.46 19.81 1.02
C ASP A 164 -23.79 18.54 0.24
N TYR A 165 -23.29 18.39 -1.00
CA TYR A 165 -23.43 17.18 -1.80
C TYR A 165 -23.07 15.92 -1.01
N THR A 166 -21.91 15.90 -0.37
CA THR A 166 -21.42 14.72 0.35
C THR A 166 -22.09 14.57 1.71
N ILE A 167 -22.08 15.61 2.55
CA ILE A 167 -22.45 15.45 3.96
C ILE A 167 -23.93 15.72 4.23
N THR A 168 -24.59 16.60 3.48
CA THR A 168 -26.01 16.93 3.69
C THR A 168 -26.92 16.10 2.79
N TYR A 169 -26.58 15.97 1.51
CA TYR A 169 -27.36 15.22 0.52
C TYR A 169 -26.94 13.76 0.40
N CYS A 170 -25.96 13.31 1.19
CA CYS A 170 -25.49 11.92 1.23
C CYS A 170 -25.08 11.39 -0.16
N GLY A 171 -24.52 12.26 -1.01
CA GLY A 171 -23.98 11.91 -2.32
C GLY A 171 -22.95 10.78 -2.23
N ASP A 172 -22.65 10.13 -3.36
CA ASP A 172 -21.80 8.92 -3.40
C ASP A 172 -22.26 7.77 -2.47
N GLY A 173 -23.49 7.82 -1.92
CA GLY A 173 -24.06 6.81 -1.03
C GLY A 173 -23.73 6.99 0.44
N PHE A 174 -23.24 8.16 0.87
CA PHE A 174 -22.88 8.46 2.27
C PHE A 174 -24.09 8.67 3.22
N THR A 175 -25.06 7.75 3.19
CA THR A 175 -26.30 7.82 4.00
C THR A 175 -26.10 7.63 5.50
N MET A 176 -24.89 7.27 5.96
CA MET A 176 -24.55 7.30 7.39
C MET A 176 -24.63 8.70 8.00
N PHE A 177 -24.66 9.76 7.19
CA PHE A 177 -24.83 11.14 7.65
C PHE A 177 -26.28 11.58 7.84
N LYS A 178 -27.27 10.82 7.35
CA LYS A 178 -28.66 11.28 7.20
C LYS A 178 -29.28 11.89 8.47
N ASP A 179 -28.96 11.32 9.64
CA ASP A 179 -29.50 11.75 10.93
C ASP A 179 -28.50 12.58 11.76
N SER A 180 -27.38 12.99 11.16
CA SER A 180 -26.36 13.81 11.82
C SER A 180 -26.84 15.24 11.99
N LYS A 181 -26.52 15.85 13.13
CA LYS A 181 -26.94 17.23 13.42
C LYS A 181 -26.12 18.22 12.60
N VAL A 182 -26.77 18.90 11.67
CA VAL A 182 -26.18 20.00 10.90
C VAL A 182 -25.94 21.22 11.81
N LEU A 183 -24.69 21.66 11.90
CA LEU A 183 -24.27 22.85 12.65
C LEU A 183 -24.24 24.10 11.79
N LYS A 184 -23.88 23.95 10.52
CA LYS A 184 -23.94 24.99 9.50
C LYS A 184 -24.38 24.35 8.19
N ALA A 185 -25.57 24.73 7.74
CA ALA A 185 -26.04 24.40 6.40
C ALA A 185 -25.37 25.32 5.37
N GLY A 186 -25.32 24.87 4.11
CA GLY A 186 -24.96 25.72 2.99
C GLY A 186 -25.97 26.86 2.87
N ASP A 187 -25.47 28.10 2.86
CA ASP A 187 -26.30 29.31 2.85
C ASP A 187 -26.10 30.16 1.57
N ALA A 188 -25.39 29.61 0.58
CA ALA A 188 -25.02 30.26 -0.68
C ALA A 188 -24.24 31.58 -0.54
N THR A 189 -23.75 31.90 0.67
CA THR A 189 -22.84 33.05 0.88
C THR A 189 -21.47 32.80 0.27
N MET A 190 -21.06 31.53 0.22
CA MET A 190 -19.84 31.06 -0.41
C MET A 190 -20.07 29.68 -1.03
N THR A 191 -19.48 29.43 -2.18
CA THR A 191 -19.34 28.08 -2.76
C THR A 191 -18.07 27.38 -2.24
N ASP A 192 -17.91 26.10 -2.57
CA ASP A 192 -16.68 25.33 -2.41
C ASP A 192 -15.47 26.03 -3.05
N ALA A 193 -15.61 26.46 -4.31
CA ALA A 193 -14.62 27.24 -5.04
C ALA A 193 -14.18 28.50 -4.25
N GLN A 194 -15.16 29.30 -3.78
CA GLN A 194 -14.89 30.52 -3.03
C GLN A 194 -14.28 30.22 -1.66
N THR A 195 -14.69 29.14 -1.00
CA THR A 195 -14.16 28.73 0.31
C THR A 195 -12.69 28.35 0.20
N VAL A 196 -12.31 27.58 -0.84
CA VAL A 196 -10.92 27.22 -1.10
C VAL A 196 -10.09 28.45 -1.49
N LEU A 197 -10.61 29.35 -2.31
CA LEU A 197 -9.92 30.60 -2.65
C LEU A 197 -9.69 31.48 -1.41
N SER A 198 -10.71 31.68 -0.57
CA SER A 198 -10.55 32.43 0.69
C SER A 198 -9.61 31.75 1.67
N TYR A 199 -9.54 30.43 1.69
CA TYR A 199 -8.51 29.72 2.46
C TYR A 199 -7.10 30.06 1.95
N ILE A 200 -6.88 30.02 0.64
CA ILE A 200 -5.59 30.38 0.04
C ILE A 200 -5.23 31.84 0.40
N GLU A 201 -6.15 32.77 0.22
CA GLU A 201 -5.93 34.20 0.49
C GLU A 201 -5.66 34.49 1.97
N THR A 202 -6.50 33.95 2.86
CA THR A 202 -6.51 34.35 4.28
C THR A 202 -5.68 33.47 5.20
N LYS A 203 -5.40 32.22 4.81
CA LYS A 203 -4.64 31.26 5.63
C LYS A 203 -3.29 30.90 5.04
N LEU A 204 -3.14 30.95 3.72
CA LEU A 204 -1.86 30.72 3.03
C LEU A 204 -1.18 32.01 2.57
N GLY A 205 -1.75 33.18 2.87
CA GLY A 205 -1.18 34.47 2.44
C GLY A 205 -1.22 34.69 0.93
N GLY A 206 -2.21 34.10 0.26
CA GLY A 206 -2.41 34.21 -1.19
C GLY A 206 -1.52 33.31 -2.04
N THR A 207 -0.67 32.47 -1.44
CA THR A 207 0.25 31.59 -2.17
C THR A 207 0.14 30.14 -1.70
N ILE A 208 -0.15 29.21 -2.62
CA ILE A 208 0.03 27.77 -2.39
C ILE A 208 1.52 27.45 -2.51
N GLY A 209 2.15 27.10 -1.38
CA GLY A 209 3.58 26.83 -1.28
C GLY A 209 3.93 25.36 -1.03
N ASP A 210 5.16 25.12 -0.58
CA ASP A 210 5.77 23.79 -0.40
C ASP A 210 4.98 22.82 0.49
N THR A 211 4.10 23.33 1.36
CA THR A 211 3.18 22.51 2.15
C THR A 211 2.31 21.61 1.27
N TYR A 212 2.01 22.03 0.04
CA TYR A 212 1.22 21.28 -0.94
C TYR A 212 2.06 20.82 -2.15
N ALA A 213 3.39 20.73 -2.01
CA ALA A 213 4.25 20.17 -3.08
C ALA A 213 4.03 18.65 -3.28
N LYS A 214 3.51 17.97 -2.27
CA LYS A 214 3.24 16.53 -2.25
C LYS A 214 2.07 16.23 -1.31
N PRO A 215 1.44 15.05 -1.41
CA PRO A 215 0.41 14.63 -0.45
C PRO A 215 0.92 14.71 0.99
N ALA A 216 0.02 15.03 1.92
CA ALA A 216 0.33 15.28 3.33
C ALA A 216 0.65 14.00 4.12
N GLY A 217 0.46 12.81 3.54
CA GLY A 217 0.71 11.51 4.17
C GLY A 217 -0.31 11.19 5.25
N ARG A 218 -1.57 11.58 5.01
CA ARG A 218 -2.73 11.32 5.87
C ARG A 218 -3.34 9.94 5.58
N ILE A 219 -3.17 9.44 4.36
CA ILE A 219 -3.68 8.14 3.94
C ILE A 219 -2.50 7.25 3.57
N SER A 220 -2.34 6.16 4.31
CA SER A 220 -1.38 5.10 3.98
C SER A 220 -2.08 3.94 3.30
N PHE A 221 -1.39 3.25 2.40
CA PHE A 221 -1.91 2.10 1.68
C PHE A 221 -0.97 0.93 1.90
N VAL A 222 -1.48 -0.20 2.38
CA VAL A 222 -0.69 -1.42 2.53
C VAL A 222 -1.47 -2.59 1.94
N LYS A 223 -0.75 -3.61 1.46
CA LYS A 223 -1.42 -4.80 0.93
C LYS A 223 -2.00 -5.67 2.04
N TYR A 224 -1.25 -5.92 3.11
CA TYR A 224 -1.64 -6.83 4.19
C TYR A 224 -1.69 -6.15 5.56
N ILE A 225 -2.50 -6.69 6.48
CA ILE A 225 -2.78 -6.11 7.81
C ILE A 225 -1.56 -6.01 8.73
N ASP A 226 -0.58 -6.90 8.53
CA ASP A 226 0.64 -7.00 9.31
C ASP A 226 1.84 -6.30 8.65
N ILE A 227 1.58 -5.46 7.64
CA ILE A 227 2.57 -4.61 7.01
C ILE A 227 2.43 -3.21 7.58
N LEU A 228 3.50 -2.70 8.18
CA LEU A 228 3.59 -1.33 8.65
C LEU A 228 3.88 -0.40 7.46
N PRO A 229 3.11 0.69 7.28
CA PRO A 229 3.44 1.71 6.28
C PRO A 229 4.87 2.24 6.48
N GLY A 230 5.64 2.32 5.39
CA GLY A 230 7.03 2.74 5.37
C GLY A 230 8.04 1.69 5.84
N ALA A 231 7.62 0.47 6.15
CA ALA A 231 8.56 -0.61 6.47
C ALA A 231 9.52 -0.88 5.30
N TRP A 232 10.77 -1.21 5.60
CA TRP A 232 11.81 -1.44 4.58
C TRP A 232 11.44 -2.49 3.53
N TYR A 233 10.60 -3.46 3.92
CA TYR A 233 10.13 -4.54 3.06
C TYR A 233 8.79 -4.25 2.36
N GLU A 234 8.11 -3.12 2.62
CA GLU A 234 6.76 -2.86 2.11
C GLU A 234 6.71 -2.95 0.57
N LYS A 235 7.64 -2.27 -0.11
CA LYS A 235 7.73 -2.29 -1.58
C LYS A 235 7.98 -3.70 -2.12
N ALA A 236 8.86 -4.43 -1.45
CA ALA A 236 9.19 -5.80 -1.82
C ALA A 236 7.99 -6.75 -1.68
N VAL A 237 7.23 -6.63 -0.58
CA VAL A 237 6.00 -7.39 -0.34
C VAL A 237 4.95 -7.10 -1.41
N ASN A 238 4.77 -5.83 -1.80
CA ASN A 238 3.88 -5.46 -2.88
C ASN A 238 4.34 -6.09 -4.20
N TYR A 239 5.63 -5.93 -4.56
CA TYR A 239 6.20 -6.50 -5.78
C TYR A 239 5.93 -8.00 -5.92
N VAL A 240 6.32 -8.81 -4.92
CA VAL A 240 6.14 -10.27 -5.00
C VAL A 240 4.67 -10.68 -5.01
N SER A 241 3.79 -9.89 -4.40
CA SER A 241 2.37 -10.20 -4.36
C SER A 241 1.64 -9.77 -5.63
N ASP A 242 2.06 -8.68 -6.27
CA ASP A 242 1.46 -8.16 -7.50
C ASP A 242 1.89 -8.99 -8.72
N ASN A 243 3.10 -9.56 -8.68
CA ASN A 243 3.61 -10.50 -9.68
C ASN A 243 3.21 -11.96 -9.39
N GLY A 244 2.37 -12.22 -8.38
CA GLY A 244 1.89 -13.56 -8.04
C GLY A 244 2.98 -14.53 -7.56
N LEU A 245 4.15 -14.02 -7.15
CA LEU A 245 5.29 -14.83 -6.70
C LEU A 245 5.07 -15.37 -5.29
N MET A 246 4.61 -14.52 -4.38
CA MET A 246 4.29 -14.87 -2.99
C MET A 246 2.84 -14.53 -2.64
N ASN A 247 2.21 -15.42 -1.88
CA ASN A 247 0.86 -15.22 -1.33
C ASN A 247 0.94 -14.87 0.16
N GLY A 248 -0.13 -14.25 0.69
CA GLY A 248 -0.33 -14.04 2.11
C GLY A 248 -0.50 -15.34 2.91
N VAL A 249 -0.40 -15.23 4.23
CA VAL A 249 -0.61 -16.31 5.22
C VAL A 249 -1.75 -15.87 6.15
N GLY A 250 -2.87 -16.59 6.12
CA GLY A 250 -4.08 -16.18 6.84
C GLY A 250 -4.56 -14.81 6.37
N ALA A 251 -4.73 -13.86 7.30
CA ALA A 251 -5.14 -12.48 7.01
C ALA A 251 -3.97 -11.53 6.67
N GLY A 252 -2.72 -11.99 6.79
CA GLY A 252 -1.51 -11.16 6.67
C GLY A 252 -0.53 -11.66 5.60
N PHE A 253 0.66 -11.07 5.56
CA PHE A 253 1.80 -11.56 4.78
C PHE A 253 2.74 -12.45 5.59
N ASP A 254 2.76 -12.30 6.92
CA ASP A 254 3.73 -12.85 7.87
C ASP A 254 5.18 -12.47 7.53
N PRO A 255 5.57 -11.18 7.57
CA PRO A 255 6.88 -10.71 7.12
C PRO A 255 8.06 -11.29 7.93
N ASN A 256 7.84 -11.62 9.20
CA ASN A 256 8.85 -12.19 10.09
C ASN A 256 8.81 -13.72 10.14
N GLY A 257 7.80 -14.34 9.51
CA GLY A 257 7.69 -15.78 9.39
C GLY A 257 8.89 -16.41 8.71
N SER A 258 9.22 -17.63 9.15
CA SER A 258 10.30 -18.41 8.56
C SER A 258 9.96 -18.80 7.12
N LEU A 259 10.90 -18.59 6.18
CA LEU A 259 10.76 -19.09 4.83
C LEU A 259 11.37 -20.50 4.71
N THR A 260 10.61 -21.46 4.24
CA THR A 260 11.08 -22.84 4.06
C THR A 260 11.72 -23.07 2.69
N ARG A 261 12.47 -24.17 2.56
CA ARG A 261 13.06 -24.61 1.28
C ARG A 261 11.99 -24.79 0.19
N ALA A 262 10.86 -25.41 0.51
CA ALA A 262 9.74 -25.58 -0.43
C ALA A 262 9.14 -24.23 -0.87
N MET A 263 9.06 -23.25 0.03
CA MET A 263 8.57 -21.92 -0.31
C MET A 263 9.49 -21.23 -1.32
N LEU A 264 10.82 -21.24 -1.10
CA LEU A 264 11.75 -20.59 -2.03
C LEU A 264 11.61 -21.13 -3.45
N VAL A 265 11.60 -22.46 -3.59
CA VAL A 265 11.50 -23.13 -4.89
C VAL A 265 10.14 -22.85 -5.55
N THR A 266 9.07 -22.78 -4.77
CA THR A 266 7.74 -22.42 -5.29
C THR A 266 7.69 -20.99 -5.84
N ILE A 267 8.40 -20.05 -5.23
CA ILE A 267 8.48 -18.66 -5.72
C ILE A 267 9.22 -18.62 -7.06
N LEU A 268 10.35 -19.32 -7.19
CA LEU A 268 11.10 -19.43 -8.46
C LEU A 268 10.27 -20.12 -9.56
N TYR A 269 9.55 -21.18 -9.21
CA TYR A 269 8.67 -21.90 -10.13
C TYR A 269 7.57 -20.99 -10.70
N ARG A 270 6.97 -20.15 -9.85
CA ARG A 270 5.99 -19.13 -10.28
C ARG A 270 6.63 -18.08 -11.17
N GLN A 271 7.83 -17.62 -10.82
CA GLN A 271 8.60 -16.68 -11.63
C GLN A 271 8.90 -17.24 -13.03
N ALA A 272 9.13 -18.56 -13.13
CA ALA A 272 9.31 -19.26 -14.41
C ALA A 272 8.00 -19.55 -15.17
N GLY A 273 6.86 -19.06 -14.70
CA GLY A 273 5.56 -19.27 -15.35
C GLY A 273 4.86 -20.59 -14.99
N SER A 274 5.30 -21.28 -13.93
CA SER A 274 4.73 -22.56 -13.47
C SER A 274 4.67 -23.65 -14.55
N PRO A 275 5.80 -24.00 -15.19
CA PRO A 275 5.84 -24.99 -16.26
C PRO A 275 5.36 -26.38 -15.81
N ALA A 276 4.62 -27.08 -16.66
CA ALA A 276 4.10 -28.41 -16.35
C ALA A 276 5.23 -29.42 -16.06
N VAL A 277 5.00 -30.28 -15.07
CA VAL A 277 5.88 -31.40 -14.72
C VAL A 277 5.10 -32.71 -14.85
N THR A 278 5.81 -33.81 -15.14
CA THR A 278 5.19 -35.13 -15.40
C THR A 278 5.69 -36.23 -14.48
N THR A 279 6.76 -35.98 -13.71
CA THR A 279 7.33 -36.96 -12.78
C THR A 279 6.79 -36.77 -11.37
N LYS A 280 6.83 -37.85 -10.58
CA LYS A 280 6.41 -37.84 -9.18
C LYS A 280 7.48 -37.20 -8.31
N VAL A 281 7.06 -36.40 -7.32
CA VAL A 281 8.00 -35.79 -6.39
C VAL A 281 8.70 -36.83 -5.51
N SER A 282 8.02 -37.94 -5.19
CA SER A 282 8.58 -39.07 -4.43
C SER A 282 9.70 -39.79 -5.18
N ASP A 283 9.72 -39.70 -6.52
CA ASP A 283 10.80 -40.26 -7.34
C ASP A 283 12.07 -39.40 -7.27
N LYS A 284 11.94 -38.12 -6.86
CA LYS A 284 13.06 -37.20 -6.67
C LYS A 284 13.55 -37.20 -5.22
N PHE A 285 12.64 -37.15 -4.25
CA PHE A 285 12.96 -37.03 -2.83
C PHE A 285 12.00 -37.85 -1.96
N SER A 286 12.57 -38.64 -1.05
CA SER A 286 11.83 -39.61 -0.23
C SER A 286 10.88 -39.00 0.81
N ASP A 287 11.08 -37.73 1.18
CA ASP A 287 10.30 -37.00 2.18
C ASP A 287 9.27 -36.01 1.57
N CYS A 288 9.09 -36.07 0.25
CA CYS A 288 8.09 -35.28 -0.47
C CYS A 288 6.88 -36.15 -0.85
N VAL A 289 5.68 -35.56 -0.76
CA VAL A 289 4.40 -36.24 -1.03
C VAL A 289 3.70 -35.56 -2.21
N GLU A 290 3.15 -36.35 -3.13
CA GLU A 290 2.57 -35.89 -4.41
C GLU A 290 1.51 -34.78 -4.27
N ASP A 291 0.59 -34.91 -3.31
CA ASP A 291 -0.51 -33.95 -3.13
C ASP A 291 -0.09 -32.67 -2.39
N SER A 292 1.21 -32.49 -2.12
CA SER A 292 1.71 -31.28 -1.47
C SER A 292 1.68 -30.08 -2.42
N TRP A 293 1.29 -28.91 -1.91
CA TRP A 293 1.26 -27.66 -2.69
C TRP A 293 2.58 -27.28 -3.37
N TYR A 294 3.71 -27.78 -2.86
CA TYR A 294 5.05 -27.53 -3.40
C TYR A 294 5.54 -28.61 -4.37
N ALA A 295 4.86 -29.75 -4.48
CA ALA A 295 5.32 -30.90 -5.25
C ALA A 295 5.73 -30.55 -6.70
N PRO A 296 4.90 -29.83 -7.50
CA PRO A 296 5.28 -29.52 -8.88
C PRO A 296 6.51 -28.60 -8.95
N ALA A 297 6.62 -27.65 -8.02
CA ALA A 297 7.77 -26.74 -7.98
C ALA A 297 9.07 -27.47 -7.62
N VAL A 298 9.02 -28.41 -6.66
CA VAL A 298 10.17 -29.22 -6.26
C VAL A 298 10.63 -30.14 -7.40
N VAL A 299 9.68 -30.77 -8.11
CA VAL A 299 10.00 -31.59 -9.29
C VAL A 299 10.68 -30.73 -10.36
N TRP A 300 10.07 -29.61 -10.73
CA TRP A 300 10.61 -28.72 -11.75
C TRP A 300 12.03 -28.25 -11.39
N ALA A 301 12.25 -27.84 -10.15
CA ALA A 301 13.55 -27.33 -9.71
C ALA A 301 14.62 -28.43 -9.67
N ALA A 302 14.25 -29.66 -9.32
CA ALA A 302 15.16 -30.80 -9.39
C ALA A 302 15.53 -31.16 -10.84
N GLU A 303 14.56 -31.18 -11.75
CA GLU A 303 14.77 -31.51 -13.16
C GLU A 303 15.61 -30.48 -13.91
N ASN A 304 15.54 -29.21 -13.48
CA ASN A 304 16.31 -28.11 -14.06
C ASN A 304 17.64 -27.85 -13.31
N ASN A 305 18.04 -28.73 -12.39
CA ASN A 305 19.26 -28.59 -11.58
C ASN A 305 19.34 -27.27 -10.77
N ILE A 306 18.18 -26.70 -10.43
CA ILE A 306 18.05 -25.48 -9.62
C ILE A 306 18.27 -25.80 -8.15
N VAL A 307 17.77 -26.96 -7.70
CA VAL A 307 17.92 -27.44 -6.33
C VAL A 307 18.28 -28.92 -6.31
N GLY A 308 19.16 -29.28 -5.38
CA GLY A 308 19.43 -30.67 -5.02
C GLY A 308 18.82 -31.04 -3.67
N GLY A 309 18.81 -32.34 -3.38
CA GLY A 309 18.50 -32.89 -2.07
C GLY A 309 19.72 -32.99 -1.17
N TYR A 310 19.50 -33.49 0.03
CA TYR A 310 20.54 -33.94 0.94
C TYR A 310 21.06 -35.32 0.52
N ALA A 311 22.21 -35.71 1.08
CA ALA A 311 22.87 -36.98 0.75
C ALA A 311 22.05 -38.22 1.12
N ASP A 312 21.07 -38.07 2.02
CA ASP A 312 20.14 -39.12 2.44
C ASP A 312 18.92 -39.28 1.50
N GLY A 313 18.86 -38.52 0.41
CA GLY A 313 17.76 -38.56 -0.56
C GLY A 313 16.52 -37.77 -0.13
N THR A 314 16.66 -36.87 0.85
CA THR A 314 15.60 -35.96 1.29
C THR A 314 15.72 -34.55 0.69
N PHE A 315 14.63 -33.80 0.67
CA PHE A 315 14.61 -32.37 0.31
C PHE A 315 14.45 -31.47 1.54
N ALA A 316 13.84 -31.95 2.62
CA ALA A 316 13.41 -31.22 3.81
C ALA A 316 12.51 -30.00 3.49
N PRO A 317 11.30 -30.21 2.90
CA PRO A 317 10.47 -29.13 2.37
C PRO A 317 10.07 -28.08 3.43
N ASN A 318 9.88 -28.51 4.66
CA ASN A 318 9.44 -27.66 5.78
C ASN A 318 10.60 -27.06 6.59
N LYS A 319 11.86 -27.40 6.26
CA LYS A 319 13.03 -26.84 6.94
C LYS A 319 13.19 -25.38 6.54
N ALA A 320 13.42 -24.52 7.53
CA ALA A 320 13.82 -23.14 7.32
C ALA A 320 15.08 -23.09 6.45
N ILE A 321 15.04 -22.29 5.38
CA ILE A 321 16.19 -22.18 4.49
C ILE A 321 17.27 -21.30 5.12
N THR A 322 18.50 -21.81 5.13
CA THR A 322 19.67 -21.02 5.53
C THR A 322 20.08 -20.09 4.39
N ARG A 323 20.79 -19.00 4.72
CA ARG A 323 21.22 -18.00 3.74
C ARG A 323 22.16 -18.55 2.68
N GLN A 324 23.05 -19.48 3.04
CA GLN A 324 23.93 -20.14 2.07
C GLN A 324 23.19 -21.15 1.18
N GLU A 325 22.18 -21.86 1.70
CA GLU A 325 21.31 -22.71 0.88
C GLU A 325 20.50 -21.86 -0.11
N MET A 326 19.95 -20.73 0.34
CA MET A 326 19.23 -19.79 -0.53
C MET A 326 20.12 -19.27 -1.66
N ALA A 327 21.35 -18.85 -1.35
CA ALA A 327 22.31 -18.40 -2.37
C ALA A 327 22.59 -19.48 -3.42
N LYS A 328 22.76 -20.75 -2.98
CA LYS A 328 22.98 -21.88 -3.87
C LYS A 328 21.80 -22.13 -4.81
N VAL A 329 20.56 -22.03 -4.31
CA VAL A 329 19.34 -22.23 -5.10
C VAL A 329 19.11 -21.10 -6.11
N LEU A 330 19.28 -19.83 -5.69
CA LEU A 330 19.15 -18.67 -6.58
C LEU A 330 20.18 -18.70 -7.71
N TYR A 331 21.42 -19.06 -7.39
CA TYR A 331 22.45 -19.25 -8.41
C TYR A 331 22.13 -20.40 -9.37
N GLY A 332 21.56 -21.51 -8.85
CA GLY A 332 21.08 -22.62 -9.67
C GLY A 332 20.00 -22.19 -10.66
N TYR A 333 19.06 -21.33 -10.22
CA TYR A 333 18.01 -20.76 -11.07
C TYR A 333 18.58 -19.90 -12.20
N ASP A 334 19.50 -18.97 -11.89
CA ASP A 334 20.10 -18.11 -12.91
C ASP A 334 21.03 -18.88 -13.86
N LYS A 335 21.62 -20.00 -13.41
CA LYS A 335 22.30 -20.95 -14.30
C LYS A 335 21.34 -21.65 -15.24
N ALA A 336 20.21 -22.14 -14.73
CA ALA A 336 19.20 -22.86 -15.53
C ALA A 336 18.52 -21.96 -16.57
N THR A 337 18.51 -20.63 -16.33
CA THR A 337 17.91 -19.62 -17.22
C THR A 337 18.95 -18.85 -18.03
N ASP A 338 20.20 -19.33 -18.08
CA ASP A 338 21.33 -18.72 -18.78
C ASP A 338 21.72 -17.29 -18.34
N LYS A 339 21.09 -16.73 -17.31
CA LYS A 339 21.40 -15.41 -16.73
C LYS A 339 22.79 -15.35 -16.08
N ALA A 340 23.28 -16.47 -15.54
CA ALA A 340 24.54 -16.50 -14.81
C ALA A 340 25.82 -16.46 -15.67
N LYS A 341 25.70 -16.45 -17.02
CA LYS A 341 26.84 -16.48 -17.94
C LYS A 341 27.67 -15.18 -17.97
N ASP A 342 27.07 -14.06 -17.54
CA ASP A 342 27.68 -12.72 -17.63
C ASP A 342 28.13 -12.13 -16.28
N ALA A 343 28.06 -12.90 -15.19
CA ALA A 343 28.33 -12.38 -13.86
C ALA A 343 29.82 -12.16 -13.60
N ALA A 344 30.16 -10.94 -13.17
CA ALA A 344 31.51 -10.57 -12.78
C ALA A 344 31.92 -11.28 -11.48
N ALA A 345 33.09 -11.92 -11.48
CA ALA A 345 33.66 -12.47 -10.25
C ALA A 345 33.94 -11.35 -9.25
N THR A 346 33.29 -11.41 -8.08
CA THR A 346 33.53 -10.49 -6.97
C THR A 346 34.26 -11.24 -5.85
N GLU A 347 35.33 -10.64 -5.33
CA GLU A 347 35.92 -11.10 -4.07
C GLU A 347 34.99 -10.77 -2.91
N LEU A 348 34.66 -11.78 -2.11
CA LEU A 348 33.85 -11.59 -0.92
C LEU A 348 34.71 -10.95 0.17
N THR A 349 34.15 -9.97 0.88
CA THR A 349 34.82 -9.23 1.96
C THR A 349 34.21 -9.49 3.34
N TYR A 350 33.46 -10.60 3.47
CA TYR A 350 32.77 -10.92 4.71
C TYR A 350 33.74 -11.38 5.81
N THR A 351 33.43 -11.04 7.06
CA THR A 351 34.25 -11.43 8.22
C THR A 351 34.12 -12.90 8.59
N ASP A 352 33.05 -13.57 8.14
CA ASP A 352 32.70 -14.96 8.42
C ASP A 352 32.84 -15.88 7.19
N LEU A 353 33.75 -15.55 6.26
CA LEU A 353 33.98 -16.32 5.03
C LEU A 353 34.25 -17.80 5.26
N THR A 354 35.01 -18.13 6.31
CA THR A 354 35.34 -19.52 6.66
C THR A 354 34.16 -20.31 7.20
N SER A 355 33.04 -19.65 7.53
CA SER A 355 31.79 -20.29 7.95
C SER A 355 30.88 -20.63 6.77
N ILE A 356 31.19 -20.16 5.56
CA ILE A 356 30.47 -20.51 4.34
C ILE A 356 30.97 -21.88 3.88
N ALA A 357 30.05 -22.82 3.68
CA ALA A 357 30.42 -24.14 3.20
C ALA A 357 30.92 -24.08 1.73
N ASP A 358 31.92 -24.88 1.39
CA ASP A 358 32.54 -24.89 0.05
C ASP A 358 31.52 -25.08 -1.08
N TRP A 359 30.51 -25.93 -0.88
CA TRP A 359 29.45 -26.20 -1.85
C TRP A 359 28.53 -24.99 -2.11
N ALA A 360 28.48 -24.04 -1.18
CA ALA A 360 27.67 -22.83 -1.28
C ALA A 360 28.47 -21.62 -1.80
N LEU A 361 29.80 -21.67 -1.76
CA LEU A 361 30.67 -20.52 -1.95
C LEU A 361 30.46 -19.83 -3.30
N GLU A 362 30.30 -20.59 -4.39
CA GLU A 362 30.00 -20.01 -5.71
C GLU A 362 28.65 -19.28 -5.72
N GLY A 363 27.62 -19.87 -5.10
CA GLY A 363 26.31 -19.24 -5.02
C GLY A 363 26.35 -17.95 -4.19
N VAL A 364 27.11 -17.94 -3.09
CA VAL A 364 27.28 -16.73 -2.28
C VAL A 364 28.04 -15.65 -3.05
N LYS A 365 29.13 -16.00 -3.76
CA LYS A 365 29.85 -15.06 -4.63
C LYS A 365 28.92 -14.44 -5.67
N TYR A 366 28.17 -15.27 -6.38
CA TYR A 366 27.22 -14.83 -7.41
C TYR A 366 26.15 -13.91 -6.84
N CYS A 367 25.40 -14.35 -5.82
CA CYS A 367 24.32 -13.55 -5.26
C CYS A 367 24.78 -12.25 -4.59
N THR A 368 26.05 -12.19 -4.15
CA THR A 368 26.67 -10.95 -3.65
C THR A 368 26.99 -9.99 -4.80
N ALA A 369 27.58 -10.50 -5.88
CA ALA A 369 27.91 -9.71 -7.08
C ALA A 369 26.65 -9.11 -7.73
N GLU A 370 25.61 -9.92 -7.87
CA GLU A 370 24.30 -9.52 -8.43
C GLU A 370 23.43 -8.73 -7.43
N LYS A 371 23.90 -8.53 -6.19
CA LYS A 371 23.19 -7.82 -5.11
C LYS A 371 21.82 -8.43 -4.75
N TYR A 372 21.60 -9.70 -5.08
CA TYR A 372 20.44 -10.45 -4.62
C TYR A 372 20.49 -10.62 -3.10
N LEU A 373 21.67 -10.94 -2.58
CA LEU A 373 21.93 -11.14 -1.16
C LEU A 373 23.05 -10.21 -0.71
N SER A 374 22.88 -9.63 0.48
CA SER A 374 23.89 -8.81 1.13
C SER A 374 24.13 -9.30 2.56
N GLY A 375 25.34 -9.04 3.06
CA GLY A 375 25.69 -9.24 4.46
C GLY A 375 25.21 -8.06 5.32
N ALA A 376 25.25 -8.26 6.65
CA ALA A 376 24.97 -7.22 7.63
C ALA A 376 26.13 -7.14 8.62
N ASN A 377 26.53 -5.93 9.01
CA ASN A 377 27.64 -5.68 9.93
C ASN A 377 28.95 -6.38 9.52
N GLY A 378 29.21 -6.46 8.21
CA GLY A 378 30.40 -7.11 7.66
C GLY A 378 30.35 -8.64 7.59
N ALA A 379 29.30 -9.30 8.05
CA ALA A 379 29.14 -10.76 8.01
C ALA A 379 28.04 -11.20 7.02
N PHE A 380 28.23 -12.35 6.37
CA PHE A 380 27.20 -12.97 5.52
C PHE A 380 26.15 -13.74 6.33
N ASN A 381 26.52 -14.31 7.47
CA ASN A 381 25.73 -15.20 8.31
C ASN A 381 25.17 -16.43 7.54
N PRO A 382 26.03 -17.36 7.08
CA PRO A 382 25.65 -18.44 6.17
C PRO A 382 24.61 -19.41 6.75
N ALA A 383 24.68 -19.69 8.06
CA ALA A 383 23.74 -20.58 8.76
C ALA A 383 22.45 -19.87 9.21
N GLY A 384 22.41 -18.54 9.20
CA GLY A 384 21.21 -17.77 9.52
C GLY A 384 20.07 -18.09 8.56
N THR A 385 18.84 -18.10 9.07
CA THR A 385 17.64 -18.37 8.25
C THR A 385 17.05 -17.09 7.67
N ALA A 386 16.31 -17.22 6.57
CA ALA A 386 15.62 -16.09 5.95
C ALA A 386 14.16 -15.98 6.41
N THR A 387 13.69 -14.74 6.62
CA THR A 387 12.26 -14.46 6.78
C THR A 387 11.58 -14.26 5.43
N ARG A 388 10.25 -14.32 5.42
CA ARG A 388 9.45 -14.05 4.22
C ARG A 388 9.68 -12.64 3.66
N ALA A 389 9.83 -11.61 4.51
CA ALA A 389 10.15 -10.25 4.08
C ALA A 389 11.55 -10.13 3.44
N MET A 390 12.56 -10.81 4.01
CA MET A 390 13.90 -10.85 3.41
C MET A 390 13.85 -11.45 2.01
N VAL A 391 13.11 -12.54 1.83
CA VAL A 391 13.01 -13.21 0.53
C VAL A 391 12.19 -12.36 -0.45
N ALA A 392 11.13 -11.69 0.00
CA ALA A 392 10.43 -10.73 -0.85
C ALA A 392 11.40 -9.67 -1.41
N GLN A 393 12.30 -9.14 -0.57
CA GLN A 393 13.32 -8.18 -0.99
C GLN A 393 14.31 -8.78 -1.99
N VAL A 394 14.74 -10.03 -1.79
CA VAL A 394 15.62 -10.74 -2.75
C VAL A 394 14.98 -10.78 -4.13
N PHE A 395 13.70 -11.19 -4.22
CA PHE A 395 13.02 -11.29 -5.51
C PHE A 395 12.77 -9.91 -6.15
N MET A 396 12.54 -8.87 -5.36
CA MET A 396 12.50 -7.51 -5.89
C MET A 396 13.86 -7.07 -6.43
N ASN A 397 14.98 -7.45 -5.78
CA ASN A 397 16.33 -7.16 -6.28
C ASN A 397 16.63 -7.90 -7.59
N MET A 398 16.14 -9.13 -7.77
CA MET A 398 16.36 -9.92 -8.99
C MET A 398 15.69 -9.32 -10.24
N ALA A 399 14.72 -8.44 -10.04
CA ALA A 399 13.92 -7.82 -11.10
C ALA A 399 14.50 -6.50 -11.64
N GLY A 400 15.38 -5.86 -10.86
CA GLY A 400 16.13 -4.66 -11.27
C GLY A 400 17.49 -5.03 -11.83
#